data_AF-A0A3B3CHX4-F1
#
_entry.id   AF-A0A3B3CHX4-F1
#
_cell.length_a   1.000
_cell.length_b   1.000
_cell.length_c   1.000
_cell.angle_alpha   90.00
_cell.angle_beta   90.00
_cell.angle_gamma   90.00
#
_symmetry.space_group_name_H-M   'P 1'
#
loop_
_entity.id
_entity.type
_entity.pdbx_description
1 polymer ?
#
loop_
_entity_poly.entity_id
_entity_poly.type
_entity_poly.pdbx_seq_one_letter_code
_entity_poly.pdbx_strand_id
1 'polypeptide(L)'
;MSLSLFLAHVCLLCSALLTSSIYDGRQPVLCVTDPATIKAVLVKECYSLFTNRRNFRLNGPLYDAVSIAEDDQWRRIRSVLSPSFTSGRLKEMFDIMKHHSANLVSSMKKKADKDEPLELKEYFGPYSMDVVTSTAFSVDIDSLNNPSDPFVTNIKKMLKFDFLNPLLLAVGKYIASKVKIKSFKLEKIYYLQYHNYMHESRIDFLQLMIDSQKNNQNGQLDKGLSDHEILSQSMIFIFAGYETTSSSLTFLAYNLATNPEVMKKLQKEIDATFPNKVCDFE
;
A
#
# COMPACT_ATOMS: atom_id res chain seq x y z
N MET A 1 -4.79 11.27 27.49
CA MET A 1 -4.77 9.80 27.32
C MET A 1 -4.45 9.53 25.87
N SER A 2 -3.27 8.98 25.53
CA SER A 2 -2.92 8.73 24.13
C SER A 2 -3.94 7.76 23.52
N LEU A 3 -4.30 7.96 22.25
CA LEU A 3 -5.22 7.07 21.55
C LEU A 3 -4.71 5.61 21.55
N SER A 4 -3.39 5.40 21.67
CA SER A 4 -2.78 4.09 21.88
C SER A 4 -3.18 3.44 23.21
N LEU A 5 -3.29 4.21 24.30
CA LEU A 5 -3.80 3.74 25.60
C LEU A 5 -5.30 3.43 25.55
N PHE A 6 -6.07 4.20 24.77
CA PHE A 6 -7.50 3.96 24.56
C PHE A 6 -7.74 2.72 23.69
N LEU A 7 -7.01 2.56 22.58
CA LEU A 7 -7.07 1.36 21.73
C LEU A 7 -6.56 0.11 22.46
N ALA A 8 -5.52 0.23 23.29
CA ALA A 8 -5.06 -0.86 24.15
C ALA A 8 -6.12 -1.25 25.18
N HIS A 9 -6.80 -0.29 25.82
CA HIS A 9 -7.92 -0.55 26.73
C HIS A 9 -9.12 -1.19 26.02
N VAL A 10 -9.46 -0.74 24.81
CA VAL A 10 -10.53 -1.33 24.00
C VAL A 10 -10.17 -2.76 23.56
N CYS A 11 -8.91 -3.02 23.18
CA CYS A 11 -8.42 -4.38 22.91
C CYS A 11 -8.45 -5.28 24.15
N LEU A 12 -8.10 -4.75 25.33
CA LEU A 12 -8.17 -5.47 26.62
C LEU A 12 -9.62 -5.74 27.08
N LEU A 13 -10.58 -4.89 26.71
CA LEU A 13 -12.01 -5.13 26.95
C LEU A 13 -12.60 -6.10 25.91
N CYS A 14 -12.14 -6.05 24.66
CA CYS A 14 -12.52 -7.00 23.60
C CYS A 14 -11.95 -8.41 23.80
N SER A 15 -10.82 -8.57 24.50
CA SER A 15 -10.23 -9.90 24.69
C SER A 15 -11.06 -10.80 25.62
N ALA A 16 -12.01 -10.25 26.39
CA ALA A 16 -12.90 -11.00 27.28
C ALA A 16 -14.28 -11.34 26.65
N LEU A 17 -14.66 -10.71 25.53
CA LEU A 17 -15.98 -10.84 24.92
C LEU A 17 -15.88 -11.09 23.41
N LEU A 18 -16.63 -12.07 22.90
CA LEU A 18 -16.66 -12.43 21.46
C LEU A 18 -17.15 -11.28 20.55
N THR A 19 -17.89 -10.33 21.14
CA THR A 19 -18.42 -9.14 20.47
C THR A 19 -18.47 -7.98 21.45
N SER A 20 -18.07 -6.78 21.02
CA SER A 20 -18.22 -5.54 21.79
C SER A 20 -18.72 -4.40 20.91
N SER A 21 -19.47 -3.46 21.49
CA SER A 21 -20.01 -2.30 20.77
C SER A 21 -19.37 -1.03 21.26
N ILE A 22 -18.94 -0.18 20.33
CA ILE A 22 -18.41 1.15 20.58
C ILE A 22 -19.09 2.18 19.67
N TYR A 23 -18.97 3.46 20.00
CA TYR A 23 -19.47 4.55 19.16
C TYR A 23 -18.31 5.45 18.73
N ASP A 24 -18.18 5.68 17.43
CA ASP A 24 -17.33 6.72 16.86
C ASP A 24 -18.17 7.97 16.60
N GLY A 25 -18.23 8.85 17.60
CA GLY A 25 -19.18 9.95 17.64
C GLY A 25 -20.61 9.42 17.62
N ARG A 26 -21.33 9.63 16.52
CA ARG A 26 -22.70 9.14 16.32
C ARG A 26 -22.79 7.80 15.59
N GLN A 27 -21.66 7.27 15.10
CA GLN A 27 -21.64 6.05 14.31
C GLN A 27 -21.45 4.84 15.24
N PRO A 28 -22.42 3.91 15.33
CA PRO A 28 -22.19 2.64 16.03
C PRO A 28 -21.17 1.80 15.26
N VAL A 29 -20.29 1.13 16.01
CA VAL A 29 -19.26 0.22 15.51
C VAL A 29 -19.31 -1.05 16.35
N LEU A 30 -19.54 -2.18 15.69
CA LEU A 30 -19.50 -3.50 16.31
C LEU A 30 -18.14 -4.14 16.06
N CYS A 31 -17.41 -4.42 17.13
CA CYS A 31 -16.18 -5.19 17.11
C CYS A 31 -16.52 -6.67 17.26
N VAL A 32 -16.04 -7.49 16.32
CA VAL A 32 -16.30 -8.94 16.27
C VAL A 32 -14.96 -9.66 16.32
N THR A 33 -14.84 -10.62 17.23
CA THR A 33 -13.65 -11.49 17.35
C THR A 33 -13.97 -12.97 17.09
N ASP A 34 -15.26 -13.34 17.04
CA ASP A 34 -15.72 -14.70 16.69
C ASP A 34 -15.44 -15.06 15.21
N PRO A 35 -14.67 -16.14 14.92
CA PRO A 35 -14.33 -16.53 13.55
C PRO A 35 -15.53 -16.87 12.66
N ALA A 36 -16.60 -17.46 13.22
CA ALA A 36 -17.78 -17.81 12.43
C ALA A 36 -18.49 -16.55 11.93
N THR A 37 -18.61 -15.55 12.79
CA THR A 37 -19.17 -14.23 12.45
C THR A 37 -18.27 -13.46 11.49
N ILE A 38 -16.94 -13.47 11.70
CA ILE A 38 -15.98 -12.86 10.76
C ILE A 38 -16.13 -13.48 9.36
N LYS A 39 -16.24 -14.80 9.26
CA LYS A 39 -16.48 -15.50 7.98
C LYS A 39 -17.83 -15.14 7.36
N ALA A 40 -18.87 -14.97 8.18
CA ALA A 40 -20.17 -14.52 7.69
C ALA A 40 -20.07 -13.13 7.05
N VAL A 41 -19.45 -12.17 7.74
CA VAL A 41 -19.29 -10.78 7.29
C VAL A 41 -18.37 -10.66 6.07
N LEU A 42 -17.15 -11.22 6.14
CA LEU A 42 -16.12 -10.98 5.12
C LEU A 42 -16.24 -11.88 3.89
N VAL A 43 -16.99 -12.99 3.96
CA VAL A 43 -17.07 -13.98 2.88
C VAL A 43 -18.51 -14.24 2.45
N LYS A 44 -19.35 -14.76 3.34
CA LYS A 44 -20.71 -15.23 2.96
C LYS A 44 -21.58 -14.08 2.49
N GLU A 45 -21.59 -12.99 3.26
CA GLU A 45 -22.47 -11.85 3.05
C GLU A 45 -21.75 -10.62 2.45
N CYS A 46 -20.56 -10.83 1.87
CA CYS A 46 -19.73 -9.77 1.33
C CYS A 46 -20.43 -9.03 0.17
N TYR A 47 -21.07 -9.75 -0.75
CA TYR A 47 -21.75 -9.13 -1.90
C TYR A 47 -23.21 -8.73 -1.63
N SER A 48 -23.80 -9.19 -0.52
CA SER A 48 -25.20 -8.98 -0.16
C SER A 48 -25.38 -7.83 0.84
N LEU A 49 -24.58 -7.81 1.93
CA LEU A 49 -24.79 -6.92 3.08
C LEU A 49 -23.55 -6.10 3.45
N PHE A 50 -22.33 -6.64 3.27
CA PHE A 50 -21.09 -6.04 3.76
C PHE A 50 -20.09 -5.69 2.65
N THR A 51 -20.59 -5.15 1.54
CA THR A 51 -19.77 -4.84 0.34
C THR A 51 -18.76 -3.72 0.61
N ASN A 52 -19.19 -2.69 1.32
CA ASN A 52 -18.48 -1.42 1.37
C ASN A 52 -17.64 -1.26 2.64
N ARG A 53 -16.47 -0.65 2.50
CA ARG A 53 -15.68 -0.18 3.65
C ARG A 53 -16.26 1.13 4.16
N ARG A 54 -15.94 1.46 5.41
CA ARG A 54 -16.32 2.75 5.99
C ARG A 54 -15.66 3.90 5.21
N ASN A 55 -16.50 4.73 4.59
CA ASN A 55 -16.06 5.89 3.85
C ASN A 55 -16.04 7.14 4.74
N PHE A 56 -14.84 7.67 5.02
CA PHE A 56 -14.67 8.89 5.81
C PHE A 56 -14.92 10.17 5.01
N ARG A 57 -15.15 10.07 3.69
CA ARG A 57 -15.38 11.18 2.74
C ARG A 57 -14.31 12.27 2.77
N LEU A 58 -13.12 11.91 3.24
CA LEU A 58 -11.90 12.73 3.28
C LEU A 58 -10.92 12.32 2.17
N ASN A 59 -11.41 11.66 1.13
CA ASN A 59 -10.60 10.97 0.13
C ASN A 59 -10.04 11.92 -0.95
N GLY A 60 -10.50 13.17 -0.96
CA GLY A 60 -10.10 14.15 -1.96
C GLY A 60 -10.30 13.64 -3.39
N PRO A 61 -9.28 13.73 -4.27
CA PRO A 61 -9.37 13.22 -5.63
C PRO A 61 -9.39 11.68 -5.72
N LEU A 62 -9.03 10.94 -4.66
CA LEU A 62 -8.95 9.47 -4.69
C LEU A 62 -10.29 8.78 -4.38
N TYR A 63 -11.42 9.44 -4.61
CA TYR A 63 -12.75 8.95 -4.19
C TYR A 63 -13.19 7.68 -4.91
N ASP A 64 -12.61 7.37 -6.06
CA ASP A 64 -12.84 6.20 -6.90
C ASP A 64 -11.69 5.18 -6.84
N ALA A 65 -10.74 5.31 -5.91
CA ALA A 65 -9.75 4.27 -5.64
C ALA A 65 -10.43 2.96 -5.20
N VAL A 66 -9.91 1.79 -5.58
CA VAL A 66 -10.52 0.47 -5.27
C VAL A 66 -10.69 0.19 -3.78
N SER A 67 -9.95 0.88 -2.91
CA SER A 67 -10.09 0.79 -1.45
C SER A 67 -11.26 1.61 -0.89
N ILE A 68 -11.83 2.50 -1.70
CA ILE A 68 -12.83 3.51 -1.33
C ILE A 68 -14.12 3.34 -2.13
N ALA A 69 -14.03 2.96 -3.41
CA ALA A 69 -15.16 2.74 -4.29
C ALA A 69 -16.20 1.80 -3.64
N GLU A 70 -17.47 2.01 -3.99
CA GLU A 70 -18.60 1.32 -3.38
C GLU A 70 -19.35 0.47 -4.43
N ASP A 71 -19.96 -0.62 -3.98
CA ASP A 71 -20.91 -1.44 -4.73
C ASP A 71 -20.43 -1.87 -6.13
N ASP A 72 -21.21 -1.56 -7.18
CA ASP A 72 -20.91 -1.96 -8.56
C ASP A 72 -19.66 -1.27 -9.10
N GLN A 73 -19.36 -0.05 -8.66
CA GLN A 73 -18.12 0.62 -9.05
C GLN A 73 -16.91 -0.14 -8.51
N TRP A 74 -16.95 -0.53 -7.23
CA TRP A 74 -15.92 -1.36 -6.65
C TRP A 74 -15.79 -2.70 -7.37
N ARG A 75 -16.91 -3.39 -7.65
CA ARG A 75 -16.92 -4.67 -8.38
C ARG A 75 -16.24 -4.54 -9.74
N ARG A 76 -16.60 -3.50 -10.52
CA ARG A 76 -16.01 -3.22 -11.83
C ARG A 76 -14.51 -2.95 -11.72
N ILE A 77 -14.09 -1.99 -10.90
CA ILE A 77 -12.68 -1.64 -10.74
C ILE A 77 -11.89 -2.87 -10.27
N ARG A 78 -12.37 -3.59 -9.25
CA ARG A 78 -11.70 -4.80 -8.74
C ARG A 78 -11.55 -5.87 -9.82
N SER A 79 -12.55 -6.05 -10.69
CA SER A 79 -12.47 -7.01 -11.79
C SER A 79 -11.38 -6.65 -12.81
N VAL A 80 -11.19 -5.36 -13.09
CA VAL A 80 -10.14 -4.87 -14.00
C VAL A 80 -8.74 -5.07 -13.41
N LEU A 81 -8.59 -4.86 -12.09
CA LEU A 81 -7.28 -4.89 -11.43
C LEU A 81 -6.81 -6.28 -11.00
N SER A 82 -7.73 -7.24 -10.82
CA SER A 82 -7.40 -8.58 -10.32
C SER A 82 -6.39 -9.35 -11.19
N PRO A 83 -6.42 -9.27 -12.54
CA PRO A 83 -5.45 -9.96 -13.40
C PRO A 83 -3.98 -9.57 -13.17
N SER A 84 -3.72 -8.38 -12.61
CA SER A 84 -2.35 -7.88 -12.38
C SER A 84 -1.58 -8.66 -11.30
N PHE A 85 -2.29 -9.38 -10.42
CA PHE A 85 -1.69 -10.11 -9.29
C PHE A 85 -1.81 -11.64 -9.43
N THR A 86 -1.93 -12.14 -10.65
CA THR A 86 -1.89 -13.59 -10.90
C THR A 86 -0.47 -14.14 -10.67
N SER A 87 -0.37 -15.44 -10.37
CA SER A 87 0.93 -16.08 -10.12
C SER A 87 1.91 -15.95 -11.30
N GLY A 88 1.41 -15.88 -12.54
CA GLY A 88 2.25 -15.62 -13.73
C GLY A 88 2.88 -14.22 -13.70
N ARG A 89 2.06 -13.19 -13.41
CA ARG A 89 2.53 -11.80 -13.30
C ARG A 89 3.52 -11.61 -12.16
N LEU A 90 3.25 -12.22 -11.00
CA LEU A 90 4.17 -12.14 -9.86
C LEU A 90 5.54 -12.74 -10.18
N LYS A 91 5.61 -13.81 -11.00
CA LYS A 91 6.88 -14.36 -11.47
C LYS A 91 7.63 -13.40 -12.40
N GLU A 92 6.94 -12.70 -13.29
CA GLU A 92 7.54 -11.69 -14.18
C GLU A 92 8.12 -10.50 -13.40
N MET A 93 7.51 -10.16 -12.25
CA MET A 93 7.99 -9.09 -11.36
C MET A 93 9.21 -9.49 -10.52
N PHE A 94 9.49 -10.79 -10.37
CA PHE A 94 10.53 -11.30 -9.47
C PHE A 94 11.92 -10.76 -9.80
N ASP A 95 12.30 -10.70 -11.08
CA ASP A 95 13.61 -10.20 -11.48
C ASP A 95 13.80 -8.72 -11.16
N ILE A 96 12.73 -7.92 -11.25
CA ILE A 96 12.73 -6.51 -10.83
C ILE A 96 12.95 -6.40 -9.32
N MET A 97 12.21 -7.17 -8.53
CA MET A 97 12.36 -7.18 -7.06
C MET A 97 13.78 -7.60 -6.65
N LYS A 98 14.34 -8.59 -7.33
CA LYS A 98 15.70 -9.07 -7.10
C LYS A 98 16.75 -8.00 -7.42
N HIS A 99 16.58 -7.27 -8.52
CA HIS A 99 17.46 -6.15 -8.87
C HIS A 99 17.47 -5.10 -7.75
N HIS A 100 16.31 -4.62 -7.33
CA HIS A 100 16.18 -3.63 -6.25
C HIS A 100 16.68 -4.16 -4.89
N SER A 101 16.55 -5.46 -4.65
CA SER A 101 17.10 -6.10 -3.44
C SER A 101 18.63 -6.06 -3.40
N ALA A 102 19.30 -6.21 -4.56
CA ALA A 102 20.75 -6.08 -4.62
C ALA A 102 21.22 -4.65 -4.32
N ASN A 103 20.49 -3.64 -4.82
CA ASN A 103 20.76 -2.22 -4.54
C ASN A 103 20.58 -1.91 -3.05
N LEU A 104 19.53 -2.45 -2.43
CA LEU A 104 19.27 -2.35 -1.00
C LEU A 104 20.45 -2.91 -0.18
N VAL A 105 20.88 -4.14 -0.47
CA VAL A 105 21.99 -4.80 0.25
C VAL A 105 23.28 -4.01 0.11
N SER A 106 23.62 -3.58 -1.12
CA SER A 106 24.81 -2.76 -1.39
C SER A 106 24.80 -1.45 -0.60
N SER A 107 23.66 -0.76 -0.55
CA SER A 107 23.50 0.49 0.18
C SER A 107 23.56 0.33 1.70
N MET A 108 23.02 -0.77 2.24
CA MET A 108 23.14 -1.09 3.68
C MET A 108 24.58 -1.46 4.06
N LYS A 109 25.28 -2.24 3.21
CA LYS A 109 26.66 -2.68 3.45
C LYS A 109 27.61 -1.50 3.63
N LYS A 110 27.45 -0.41 2.86
CA LYS A 110 28.26 0.82 2.98
C LYS A 110 28.32 1.43 4.39
N LYS A 111 27.23 1.32 5.16
CA LYS A 111 27.16 1.79 6.56
C LYS A 111 27.50 0.67 7.55
N ALA A 112 27.07 -0.55 7.26
CA ALA A 112 27.39 -1.72 8.09
C ALA A 112 28.91 -1.96 8.20
N ASP A 113 29.66 -1.85 7.09
CA ASP A 113 31.13 -2.00 7.07
C ASP A 113 31.86 -0.92 7.90
N LYS A 114 31.17 0.18 8.21
CA LYS A 114 31.68 1.27 9.06
C LYS A 114 31.20 1.18 10.51
N ASP A 115 30.47 0.13 10.85
CA ASP A 115 29.82 -0.06 12.15
C ASP A 115 28.87 1.11 12.52
N GLU A 116 28.22 1.70 11.50
CA GLU A 116 27.26 2.80 11.70
C GLU A 116 25.84 2.27 11.91
N PRO A 117 25.07 2.83 12.88
CA PRO A 117 23.66 2.47 13.05
C PRO A 117 22.82 2.70 11.79
N LEU A 118 22.00 1.70 11.45
CA LEU A 118 21.09 1.73 10.30
C LEU A 118 19.67 2.10 10.74
N GLU A 119 19.14 3.23 10.27
CA GLU A 119 17.71 3.51 10.37
C GLU A 119 16.95 2.77 9.27
N LEU A 120 16.41 1.59 9.59
CA LEU A 120 15.87 0.66 8.59
C LEU A 120 14.75 1.24 7.72
N LYS A 121 13.93 2.16 8.24
CA LYS A 121 12.86 2.80 7.46
C LYS A 121 13.42 3.68 6.33
N GLU A 122 14.63 4.24 6.49
CA GLU A 122 15.32 5.00 5.44
C GLU A 122 15.79 4.11 4.29
N TYR A 123 15.92 2.80 4.49
CA TYR A 123 16.32 1.83 3.47
C TYR A 123 15.10 1.10 2.88
N PHE A 124 14.25 0.54 3.73
CA PHE A 124 13.09 -0.22 3.28
C PHE A 124 12.00 0.65 2.66
N GLY A 125 11.90 1.93 3.02
CA GLY A 125 11.02 2.90 2.38
C GLY A 125 11.35 3.05 0.89
N PRO A 126 12.51 3.61 0.54
CA PRO A 126 12.97 3.72 -0.85
C PRO A 126 12.95 2.39 -1.61
N TYR A 127 13.43 1.28 -1.02
CA TYR A 127 13.32 -0.04 -1.65
C TYR A 127 11.88 -0.39 -2.05
N SER A 128 10.93 -0.20 -1.14
CA SER A 128 9.51 -0.49 -1.42
C SER A 128 8.94 0.45 -2.49
N MET A 129 9.44 1.69 -2.56
CA MET A 129 9.09 2.64 -3.61
C MET A 129 9.55 2.13 -4.98
N ASP A 130 10.84 1.83 -5.10
CA ASP A 130 11.45 1.44 -6.37
C ASP A 130 10.81 0.14 -6.90
N VAL A 131 10.54 -0.81 -6.00
CA VAL A 131 9.82 -2.04 -6.36
C VAL A 131 8.43 -1.74 -6.90
N VAL A 132 7.60 -0.94 -6.19
CA VAL A 132 6.23 -0.67 -6.67
C VAL A 132 6.24 0.15 -7.96
N THR A 133 7.16 1.12 -8.10
CA THR A 133 7.20 1.98 -9.28
C THR A 133 7.68 1.24 -10.52
N SER A 134 8.68 0.39 -10.36
CA SER A 134 9.21 -0.41 -11.47
C SER A 134 8.29 -1.56 -11.86
N THR A 135 7.64 -2.23 -10.89
CA THR A 135 6.76 -3.38 -11.21
C THR A 135 5.39 -2.95 -11.71
N ALA A 136 4.83 -1.85 -11.21
CA ALA A 136 3.48 -1.41 -11.58
C ALA A 136 3.46 -0.41 -12.75
N PHE A 137 4.52 0.39 -12.93
CA PHE A 137 4.53 1.47 -13.93
C PHE A 137 5.78 1.46 -14.82
N SER A 138 6.64 0.46 -14.71
CA SER A 138 7.90 0.37 -15.45
C SER A 138 8.81 1.60 -15.27
N VAL A 139 8.70 2.29 -14.13
CA VAL A 139 9.53 3.46 -13.79
C VAL A 139 10.59 3.05 -12.78
N ASP A 140 11.85 3.20 -13.18
CA ASP A 140 12.99 3.12 -12.27
C ASP A 140 13.40 4.53 -11.81
N ILE A 141 13.34 4.75 -10.51
CA ILE A 141 13.57 6.05 -9.86
C ILE A 141 14.93 6.09 -9.17
N ASP A 142 15.43 4.90 -8.77
CA ASP A 142 16.59 4.76 -7.89
C ASP A 142 16.48 5.66 -6.64
N SER A 143 15.37 5.54 -5.90
CA SER A 143 15.04 6.42 -4.78
C SER A 143 15.97 6.26 -3.57
N LEU A 144 16.70 5.14 -3.50
CA LEU A 144 17.76 4.91 -2.50
C LEU A 144 18.94 5.86 -2.71
N ASN A 145 19.39 6.07 -3.95
CA ASN A 145 20.52 6.95 -4.25
C ASN A 145 20.09 8.40 -4.54
N ASN A 146 18.82 8.61 -4.94
CA ASN A 146 18.27 9.93 -5.31
C ASN A 146 17.08 10.35 -4.41
N PRO A 147 17.29 10.59 -3.11
CA PRO A 147 16.19 10.86 -2.16
C PRO A 147 15.48 12.20 -2.38
N SER A 148 16.09 13.12 -3.15
CA SER A 148 15.55 14.44 -3.50
C SER A 148 14.68 14.44 -4.76
N ASP A 149 14.49 13.28 -5.39
CA ASP A 149 13.64 13.18 -6.57
C ASP A 149 12.22 13.75 -6.29
N PRO A 150 11.64 14.57 -7.20
CA PRO A 150 10.34 15.18 -6.98
C PRO A 150 9.22 14.17 -6.76
N PHE A 151 9.27 13.01 -7.42
CA PHE A 151 8.28 11.95 -7.30
C PHE A 151 8.35 11.32 -5.89
N VAL A 152 9.55 10.97 -5.43
CA VAL A 152 9.78 10.44 -4.07
C VAL A 152 9.33 11.45 -3.01
N THR A 153 9.67 12.72 -3.20
CA THR A 153 9.31 13.80 -2.27
C THR A 153 7.80 14.00 -2.20
N ASN A 154 7.11 13.92 -3.33
CA ASN A 154 5.66 14.08 -3.43
C ASN A 154 4.92 12.92 -2.76
N ILE A 155 5.39 11.68 -2.93
CA ILE A 155 4.78 10.52 -2.27
C ILE A 155 5.01 10.57 -0.77
N LYS A 156 6.22 10.88 -0.31
CA LYS A 156 6.52 11.06 1.12
C LYS A 156 5.62 12.13 1.75
N LYS A 157 5.32 13.22 1.04
CA LYS A 157 4.38 14.26 1.50
C LYS A 157 2.93 13.75 1.59
N MET A 158 2.48 12.94 0.63
CA MET A 158 1.17 12.31 0.68
C MET A 158 1.03 11.36 1.89
N LEU A 159 2.10 10.64 2.21
CA LEU A 159 2.14 9.64 3.29
C LEU A 159 2.18 10.24 4.70
N LYS A 160 2.74 11.44 4.86
CA LYS A 160 2.73 12.19 6.13
C LYS A 160 1.33 12.71 6.52
N PHE A 161 0.30 12.39 5.76
CA PHE A 161 -1.07 12.74 6.11
C PHE A 161 -1.57 11.84 7.24
N ASP A 162 -1.44 12.32 8.47
CA ASP A 162 -1.97 11.65 9.66
C ASP A 162 -3.51 11.66 9.62
N PHE A 163 -4.10 10.58 9.09
CA PHE A 163 -5.54 10.33 9.17
C PHE A 163 -6.07 10.29 10.62
N LEU A 164 -5.17 10.10 11.59
CA LEU A 164 -5.46 10.04 13.02
C LEU A 164 -5.15 11.35 13.77
N ASN A 165 -4.84 12.44 13.07
CA ASN A 165 -4.64 13.73 13.72
C ASN A 165 -5.93 14.10 14.51
N PRO A 166 -5.85 14.34 15.84
CA PRO A 166 -7.01 14.59 16.70
C PRO A 166 -7.89 15.74 16.19
N LEU A 167 -7.29 16.74 15.56
CA LEU A 167 -7.99 17.86 14.94
C LEU A 167 -8.81 17.41 13.73
N LEU A 168 -8.26 16.51 12.91
CA LEU A 168 -8.90 15.96 11.71
C LEU A 168 -10.07 15.04 12.07
N LEU A 169 -9.99 14.30 13.17
CA LEU A 169 -11.08 13.47 13.70
C LEU A 169 -12.19 14.28 14.38
N ALA A 170 -11.83 15.29 15.17
CA ALA A 170 -12.80 16.13 15.89
C ALA A 170 -13.56 17.10 14.96
N VAL A 171 -12.87 17.58 13.92
CA VAL A 171 -13.37 18.65 13.04
C VAL A 171 -13.77 18.12 11.66
N GLY A 172 -13.22 16.97 11.23
CA GLY A 172 -13.40 16.42 9.89
C GLY A 172 -14.84 16.09 9.51
N LYS A 173 -15.69 15.60 10.42
CA LYS A 173 -17.10 15.32 10.08
C LYS A 173 -17.92 16.61 9.80
N TYR A 174 -17.59 17.73 10.44
CA TYR A 174 -18.33 19.00 10.28
C TYR A 174 -17.70 19.92 9.22
N ILE A 175 -16.38 19.86 9.04
CA ILE A 175 -15.65 20.70 8.09
C ILE A 175 -15.45 20.02 6.72
N ALA A 176 -15.37 18.69 6.61
CA ALA A 176 -15.20 18.03 5.30
C ALA A 176 -16.37 18.27 4.34
N SER A 177 -17.58 18.52 4.85
CA SER A 177 -18.73 18.88 4.02
C SER A 177 -18.71 20.34 3.55
N LYS A 178 -17.87 21.21 4.13
CA LYS A 178 -17.83 22.66 3.84
C LYS A 178 -16.49 23.16 3.30
N VAL A 179 -15.39 22.51 3.61
CA VAL A 179 -14.08 22.82 3.06
C VAL A 179 -13.90 21.95 1.83
N LYS A 180 -14.07 22.57 0.67
CA LYS A 180 -13.38 22.14 -0.54
C LYS A 180 -11.89 22.19 -0.19
N ILE A 181 -11.34 21.10 0.34
CA ILE A 181 -9.90 20.94 0.51
C ILE A 181 -9.37 21.20 -0.89
N LYS A 182 -8.72 22.35 -1.09
CA LYS A 182 -8.19 22.76 -2.39
C LYS A 182 -7.37 21.58 -2.87
N SER A 183 -7.91 20.92 -3.90
CA SER A 183 -7.42 19.65 -4.41
C SER A 183 -5.94 19.79 -4.68
N PHE A 184 -5.22 18.77 -4.24
CA PHE A 184 -3.80 18.57 -4.44
C PHE A 184 -3.39 19.05 -5.85
N LYS A 185 -2.60 20.13 -5.96
CA LYS A 185 -1.86 20.48 -7.20
C LYS A 185 -1.03 19.30 -7.73
N LEU A 186 -0.76 18.33 -6.85
CA LEU A 186 -0.13 17.06 -7.15
C LEU A 186 -0.88 16.23 -8.19
N GLU A 187 -2.21 16.31 -8.32
CA GLU A 187 -2.94 15.50 -9.33
C GLU A 187 -2.48 15.82 -10.75
N LYS A 188 -2.34 17.12 -11.08
CA LYS A 188 -1.84 17.58 -12.37
C LYS A 188 -0.34 17.33 -12.52
N ILE A 189 0.44 17.47 -11.45
CA ILE A 189 1.89 17.19 -11.46
C ILE A 189 2.13 15.69 -11.68
N TYR A 190 1.43 14.81 -10.97
CA TYR A 190 1.47 13.38 -11.19
C TYR A 190 1.01 13.05 -12.59
N TYR A 191 -0.12 13.59 -13.09
CA TYR A 191 -0.58 13.33 -14.45
C TYR A 191 0.44 13.74 -15.52
N LEU A 192 1.09 14.90 -15.37
CA LEU A 192 2.13 15.38 -16.29
C LEU A 192 3.43 14.58 -16.18
N GLN A 193 3.82 14.21 -14.96
CA GLN A 193 5.03 13.45 -14.68
C GLN A 193 4.85 11.99 -15.14
N TYR A 194 3.68 11.42 -14.89
CA TYR A 194 3.19 10.12 -15.37
C TYR A 194 3.23 9.98 -16.90
N HIS A 195 2.75 10.99 -17.65
CA HIS A 195 2.84 10.99 -19.11
C HIS A 195 4.29 11.04 -19.62
N ASN A 196 5.19 11.69 -18.89
CA ASN A 196 6.60 11.81 -19.30
C ASN A 196 7.44 10.55 -19.03
N TYR A 197 7.02 9.66 -18.12
CA TYR A 197 7.74 8.41 -17.83
C TYR A 197 7.26 7.22 -18.68
N MET A 198 6.30 7.42 -19.58
CA MET A 198 5.80 6.41 -20.50
C MET A 198 6.78 6.16 -21.66
N HIS A 199 7.72 5.24 -21.47
CA HIS A 199 8.50 4.66 -22.57
C HIS A 199 8.48 3.12 -22.51
N GLU A 200 8.11 2.51 -23.64
CA GLU A 200 8.23 1.10 -24.06
C GLU A 200 7.64 -0.05 -23.18
N SER A 201 6.53 -0.59 -23.69
CA SER A 201 6.11 -2.01 -23.82
C SER A 201 6.64 -3.09 -22.85
N ARG A 202 6.35 -2.98 -21.55
CA ARG A 202 6.12 -4.15 -20.69
C ARG A 202 4.64 -4.19 -20.31
N ILE A 203 4.01 -5.38 -20.32
CA ILE A 203 2.64 -5.50 -19.82
C ILE A 203 2.69 -5.42 -18.29
N ASP A 204 2.56 -4.22 -17.76
CA ASP A 204 2.55 -3.92 -16.33
C ASP A 204 1.13 -3.60 -15.83
N PHE A 205 1.02 -3.28 -14.54
CA PHE A 205 -0.24 -2.91 -13.89
C PHE A 205 -0.94 -1.75 -14.63
N LEU A 206 -0.14 -0.83 -15.17
CA LEU A 206 -0.61 0.34 -15.88
C LEU A 206 -1.18 0.02 -17.26
N GLN A 207 -0.47 -0.80 -18.01
CA GLN A 207 -0.91 -1.25 -19.33
C GLN A 207 -2.28 -1.95 -19.24
N LEU A 208 -2.51 -2.76 -18.19
CA LEU A 208 -3.81 -3.40 -17.96
C LEU A 208 -4.94 -2.39 -17.72
N MET A 209 -4.67 -1.31 -17.00
CA MET A 209 -5.64 -0.23 -16.79
C MET A 209 -5.94 0.53 -18.09
N ILE A 210 -4.93 0.77 -18.93
CA ILE A 210 -5.08 1.41 -20.24
C ILE A 210 -5.83 0.51 -21.23
N ASP A 211 -5.54 -0.78 -21.26
CA ASP A 211 -6.21 -1.73 -22.15
C ASP A 211 -7.69 -1.90 -21.81
N SER A 212 -8.03 -1.82 -20.52
CA SER A 212 -9.41 -1.77 -20.04
C SER A 212 -10.18 -0.57 -20.61
N GLN A 213 -9.53 0.60 -20.71
CA GLN A 213 -10.12 1.81 -21.30
C GLN A 213 -10.39 1.65 -22.81
N LYS A 214 -9.49 1.01 -23.56
CA LYS A 214 -9.66 0.75 -25.02
C LYS A 214 -10.83 -0.17 -25.32
N ASN A 215 -11.04 -1.21 -24.50
CA ASN A 215 -12.18 -2.12 -24.65
C ASN A 215 -13.55 -1.42 -24.47
N ASN A 216 -13.58 -0.29 -23.77
CA ASN A 216 -14.76 0.55 -23.58
C ASN A 216 -15.18 1.29 -24.87
N GLN A 217 -14.24 1.58 -25.78
CA GLN A 217 -14.50 2.33 -27.02
C GLN A 217 -15.15 1.48 -28.13
N ASN A 218 -15.06 0.14 -28.03
CA ASN A 218 -15.57 -0.81 -29.03
C ASN A 218 -17.05 -1.24 -28.81
N GLY A 219 -17.84 -0.47 -28.06
CA GLY A 219 -19.29 -0.70 -27.91
C GLY A 219 -19.73 -1.53 -26.70
N GLN A 220 -18.81 -1.91 -25.79
CA GLN A 220 -19.15 -2.36 -24.44
C GLN A 220 -19.01 -1.19 -23.46
N LEU A 221 -19.90 -0.21 -23.59
CA LEU A 221 -20.04 0.89 -22.63
C LEU A 221 -20.31 0.29 -21.24
N ASP A 222 -19.43 0.54 -20.27
CA ASP A 222 -19.54 0.27 -18.81
C ASP A 222 -18.53 -0.71 -18.19
N LYS A 223 -17.46 -1.14 -18.88
CA LYS A 223 -16.45 -2.02 -18.25
C LYS A 223 -15.04 -1.43 -18.09
N GLY A 224 -14.71 -0.39 -18.84
CA GLY A 224 -13.38 0.24 -18.78
C GLY A 224 -13.18 1.16 -17.59
N LEU A 225 -11.92 1.47 -17.26
CA LEU A 225 -11.56 2.56 -16.33
C LEU A 225 -11.53 3.91 -17.06
N SER A 226 -11.94 4.99 -16.40
CA SER A 226 -11.71 6.37 -16.87
C SER A 226 -10.28 6.84 -16.55
N ASP A 227 -9.79 7.88 -17.23
CA ASP A 227 -8.46 8.47 -16.95
C ASP A 227 -8.27 8.83 -15.47
N HIS A 228 -9.33 9.38 -14.86
CA HIS A 228 -9.33 9.72 -13.44
C HIS A 228 -9.28 8.45 -12.55
N GLU A 229 -10.05 7.42 -12.88
CA GLU A 229 -10.00 6.14 -12.16
C GLU A 229 -8.61 5.49 -12.25
N ILE A 230 -7.95 5.56 -13.41
CA ILE A 230 -6.57 5.08 -13.62
C ILE A 230 -5.59 5.84 -12.72
N LEU A 231 -5.74 7.17 -12.62
CA LEU A 231 -4.91 7.98 -11.74
C LEU A 231 -5.13 7.61 -10.26
N SER A 232 -6.38 7.48 -9.83
CA SER A 232 -6.71 7.09 -8.46
C SER A 232 -6.17 5.71 -8.09
N GLN A 233 -6.25 4.75 -9.02
CA GLN A 233 -5.63 3.44 -8.83
C GLN A 233 -4.11 3.56 -8.73
N SER A 234 -3.47 4.25 -9.67
CA SER A 234 -2.02 4.43 -9.67
C SER A 234 -1.51 4.96 -8.32
N MET A 235 -2.19 5.98 -7.78
CA MET A 235 -1.85 6.58 -6.50
C MET A 235 -2.05 5.64 -5.31
N ILE A 236 -3.16 4.88 -5.26
CA ILE A 236 -3.40 3.96 -4.14
C ILE A 236 -2.44 2.75 -4.17
N PHE A 237 -2.05 2.28 -5.36
CA PHE A 237 -1.08 1.19 -5.49
C PHE A 237 0.31 1.60 -5.04
N ILE A 238 0.77 2.79 -5.42
CA ILE A 238 2.03 3.36 -4.93
C ILE A 238 2.00 3.47 -3.40
N PHE A 239 0.94 4.04 -2.83
CA PHE A 239 0.78 4.18 -1.38
C PHE A 239 0.84 2.82 -0.67
N ALA A 240 0.03 1.86 -1.16
CA ALA A 240 -0.07 0.55 -0.56
C ALA A 240 1.25 -0.23 -0.66
N GLY A 241 1.90 -0.20 -1.82
CA GLY A 241 3.17 -0.88 -2.07
C GLY A 241 4.34 -0.29 -1.26
N TYR A 242 4.36 1.03 -1.05
CA TYR A 242 5.41 1.69 -0.28
C TYR A 242 5.26 1.48 1.24
N GLU A 243 4.17 1.95 1.84
CA GLU A 243 4.13 2.16 3.29
C GLU A 243 3.96 0.84 4.05
N THR A 244 3.10 -0.05 3.54
CA THR A 244 2.82 -1.33 4.20
C THR A 244 4.02 -2.27 4.14
N THR A 245 4.67 -2.38 2.97
CA THR A 245 5.86 -3.22 2.78
C THR A 245 7.03 -2.72 3.60
N SER A 246 7.34 -1.42 3.52
CA SER A 246 8.47 -0.85 4.25
C SER A 246 8.31 -0.99 5.76
N SER A 247 7.10 -0.76 6.29
CA SER A 247 6.82 -0.95 7.72
C SER A 247 6.88 -2.42 8.13
N SER A 248 6.36 -3.34 7.30
CA SER A 248 6.43 -4.79 7.57
C SER A 248 7.87 -5.30 7.60
N LEU A 249 8.72 -4.85 6.66
CA LEU A 249 10.15 -5.19 6.64
C LEU A 249 10.90 -4.63 7.84
N THR A 250 10.61 -3.39 8.24
CA THR A 250 11.19 -2.79 9.46
C THR A 250 10.81 -3.60 10.71
N PHE A 251 9.53 -3.97 10.86
CA PHE A 251 9.10 -4.80 11.98
C PHE A 251 9.71 -6.20 11.93
N LEU A 252 9.80 -6.82 10.75
CA LEU A 252 10.46 -8.11 10.58
C LEU A 252 11.92 -8.04 11.06
N ALA A 253 12.68 -7.06 10.57
CA ALA A 253 14.07 -6.88 10.95
C ALA A 253 14.25 -6.61 12.45
N TYR A 254 13.37 -5.80 13.06
CA TYR A 254 13.37 -5.59 14.50
C TYR A 254 13.12 -6.89 15.28
N ASN A 255 12.12 -7.68 14.88
CA ASN A 255 11.82 -8.96 15.51
C ASN A 255 12.96 -9.97 15.35
N LEU A 256 13.62 -10.02 14.19
CA LEU A 256 14.79 -10.87 13.99
C LEU A 256 15.96 -10.43 14.88
N ALA A 257 16.29 -9.13 14.92
CA ALA A 257 17.37 -8.58 15.73
C ALA A 257 17.19 -8.84 17.23
N THR A 258 15.95 -8.79 17.71
CA THR A 258 15.60 -9.04 19.11
C THR A 258 15.41 -10.52 19.46
N ASN A 259 15.42 -11.42 18.46
CA ASN A 259 15.28 -12.87 18.64
C ASN A 259 16.38 -13.62 17.86
N PRO A 260 17.64 -13.62 18.32
CA PRO A 260 18.79 -14.16 17.56
C PRO A 260 18.66 -15.63 17.17
N GLU A 261 18.00 -16.46 17.99
CA GLU A 261 17.77 -17.87 17.69
C GLU A 261 16.84 -18.07 16.48
N VAL A 262 15.82 -17.21 16.35
CA VAL A 262 14.93 -17.20 15.18
C VAL A 262 15.70 -16.73 13.95
N MET A 263 16.52 -15.69 14.07
CA MET A 263 17.37 -15.20 12.98
C MET A 263 18.32 -16.29 12.46
N LYS A 264 19.05 -16.97 13.35
CA LYS A 264 19.95 -18.07 12.98
C LYS A 264 19.22 -19.22 12.30
N LYS A 265 18.02 -19.56 12.77
CA LYS A 265 17.21 -20.62 12.15
C LYS A 265 16.80 -20.24 10.73
N LEU A 266 16.35 -19.00 10.52
CA LEU A 266 15.98 -18.49 9.21
C LEU A 266 17.18 -18.45 8.25
N GLN A 267 18.34 -18.01 8.71
CA GLN A 267 19.58 -18.02 7.91
C GLN A 267 19.93 -19.43 7.45
N LYS A 268 19.93 -20.42 8.36
CA LYS A 268 20.20 -21.83 8.01
C LYS A 268 19.23 -22.38 6.96
N GLU A 269 17.95 -22.02 7.05
CA GLU A 269 16.94 -22.44 6.07
C GLU A 269 17.19 -21.81 4.69
N ILE A 270 17.55 -20.53 4.65
CA ILE A 270 17.93 -19.83 3.42
C ILE A 270 19.18 -20.48 2.80
N ASP A 271 20.23 -20.72 3.58
CA ASP A 271 21.49 -21.31 3.13
C ASP A 271 21.28 -22.73 2.58
N ALA A 272 20.44 -23.54 3.25
CA ALA A 272 20.09 -24.88 2.79
C ALA A 272 19.28 -24.88 1.49
N THR A 273 18.43 -23.86 1.28
CA THR A 273 17.60 -23.72 0.08
C THR A 273 18.40 -23.15 -1.10
N PHE A 274 19.37 -22.29 -0.83
CA PHE A 274 20.16 -21.57 -1.83
C PHE A 274 21.69 -21.77 -1.66
N PRO A 275 22.21 -23.02 -1.70
CA PRO A 275 23.58 -23.35 -1.30
C PRO A 275 24.69 -22.74 -2.17
N ASN A 276 24.39 -22.38 -3.42
CA ASN A 276 25.36 -21.86 -4.39
C ASN A 276 25.25 -20.34 -4.63
N LYS A 277 24.47 -19.65 -3.79
CA LYS A 277 24.50 -18.19 -3.70
C LYS A 277 24.96 -17.87 -2.31
N VAL A 278 26.27 -17.98 -2.10
CA VAL A 278 26.90 -17.41 -0.92
C VAL A 278 26.53 -15.93 -0.96
N CYS A 279 25.57 -15.55 -0.12
CA CYS A 279 25.50 -14.20 0.34
C CYS A 279 26.81 -13.99 1.09
N ASP A 280 27.83 -13.50 0.38
CA ASP A 280 29.14 -13.14 0.93
C ASP A 280 28.93 -12.00 1.94
N PHE A 281 28.54 -12.39 3.14
CA PHE A 281 28.60 -11.59 4.36
C PHE A 281 29.79 -12.10 5.16
N GLU A 282 30.97 -12.04 4.55
CA GLU A 282 32.23 -11.85 5.29
C GLU A 282 32.41 -10.36 5.59
#